data_AF-A0A0E2B3S2-F1
#
_entry.id   AF-A0A0E2B3S2-F1
#
_cell.length_a   1.000
_cell.length_b   1.000
_cell.length_c   1.000
_cell.angle_alpha   90.00
_cell.angle_beta   90.00
_cell.angle_gamma   90.00
#
_symmetry.space_group_name_H-M   'P 1'
#
loop_
_entity.id
_entity.type
_entity.pdbx_description
1 polymer ?
#
loop_
_entity_poly.entity_id
_entity_poly.type
_entity_poly.pdbx_seq_one_letter_code
_entity_poly.pdbx_strand_id
1 'polypeptide(L)' 'MHHCVNEGKLEVLQLLLEKGADPNVQDLDGVTCIHFAKSSQGMSEFVELLLKYGADPTIQDKYRKTYLM' A
#
# COMPACT_ATOMS: atom_id res chain seq x y z
N MET A 1 9.03 0.86 0.89
CA MET A 1 7.62 1.30 0.88
C MET A 1 6.75 0.42 1.76
N HIS A 2 6.70 -0.91 1.54
CA HIS A 2 5.93 -1.86 2.37
C HIS A 2 6.19 -1.74 3.88
N HIS A 3 7.46 -1.61 4.29
CA HIS A 3 7.82 -1.42 5.70
C HIS A 3 7.23 -0.16 6.35
N CYS A 4 7.03 0.93 5.60
CA CYS A 4 6.48 2.17 6.13
C CYS A 4 5.03 1.97 6.60
N VAL A 5 4.28 1.11 5.90
CA VAL A 5 2.90 0.77 6.25
C VAL A 5 2.86 -0.12 7.50
N ASN A 6 3.73 -1.13 7.58
CA ASN A 6 3.83 -2.00 8.76
C ASN A 6 4.27 -1.25 10.02
N GLU A 7 5.13 -0.25 9.89
CA GLU A 7 5.62 0.56 11.01
C GLU A 7 4.73 1.77 11.32
N GLY A 8 3.65 1.99 10.56
CA GLY A 8 2.75 3.15 10.76
C GLY A 8 3.39 4.50 10.48
N LYS A 9 4.39 4.56 9.58
CA LYS A 9 5.13 5.79 9.22
C LYS A 9 4.52 6.48 8.00
N LEU A 10 3.46 7.28 8.22
CA LEU A 10 2.70 7.93 7.14
C LEU A 10 3.54 8.97 6.40
N GLU A 11 4.33 9.76 7.11
CA GLU A 11 5.15 10.83 6.51
C GLU A 11 6.23 10.27 5.59
N VAL A 12 6.82 9.12 5.98
CA VAL A 12 7.82 8.43 5.15
C VAL A 12 7.16 7.88 3.88
N LEU A 13 5.96 7.33 3.99
CA LEU A 13 5.20 6.87 2.83
C LEU A 13 4.89 8.03 1.87
N GLN A 14 4.43 9.16 2.40
CA GLN A 14 4.15 10.36 1.62
C GLN A 14 5.39 10.87 0.89
N LEU A 15 6.53 10.98 1.58
CA LEU A 15 7.78 11.44 0.96
C LEU A 15 8.22 10.52 -0.18
N LEU A 16 8.09 9.21 -0.03
CA LEU A 16 8.43 8.26 -1.09
C LEU A 16 7.54 8.46 -2.33
N LEU A 17 6.23 8.60 -2.13
CA LEU A 17 5.26 8.85 -3.20
C LEU A 17 5.52 10.18 -3.91
N GLU A 18 5.82 11.25 -3.16
CA GLU A 18 6.18 12.56 -3.71
C GLU A 18 7.49 12.52 -4.52
N LYS A 19 8.39 11.59 -4.22
CA LYS A 19 9.61 11.36 -4.99
C LYS A 19 9.40 10.45 -6.21
N GLY A 20 8.16 10.05 -6.49
CA GLY A 20 7.80 9.24 -7.65
C GLY A 20 7.94 7.74 -7.41
N ALA A 21 7.93 7.27 -6.16
CA ALA A 21 7.83 5.85 -5.88
C ALA A 21 6.51 5.30 -6.42
N ASP A 22 6.56 4.16 -7.11
CA ASP A 22 5.38 3.47 -7.63
C ASP A 22 4.62 2.76 -6.48
N PRO A 23 3.34 3.12 -6.21
CA PRO A 23 2.54 2.47 -5.17
C PRO A 23 2.13 1.03 -5.48
N ASN A 24 2.27 0.59 -6.73
CA ASN A 24 1.82 -0.72 -7.21
C ASN A 24 2.92 -1.78 -7.20
N VAL A 25 4.11 -1.46 -6.66
CA VAL A 25 5.20 -2.42 -6.51
C VAL A 25 4.72 -3.61 -5.69
N GLN A 26 4.87 -4.81 -6.27
CA GLN A 26 4.59 -6.08 -5.63
C GLN A 26 5.85 -6.64 -4.97
N ASP A 27 5.70 -7.24 -3.79
CA ASP A 27 6.74 -8.08 -3.21
C ASP A 27 6.79 -9.48 -3.84
N LEU A 28 7.62 -10.38 -3.28
CA LEU A 28 7.75 -11.76 -3.76
C LEU A 28 6.44 -12.56 -3.70
N ASP A 29 5.48 -12.10 -2.90
CA ASP A 29 4.18 -12.72 -2.71
C ASP A 29 3.07 -12.05 -3.53
N GLY A 30 3.41 -11.10 -4.39
CA GLY A 30 2.44 -10.33 -5.17
C GLY A 30 1.72 -9.25 -4.34
N VAL A 31 2.16 -9.02 -3.10
CA VAL A 31 1.50 -8.09 -2.18
C VAL A 31 1.97 -6.68 -2.46
N THR A 32 1.02 -5.74 -2.55
CA THR A 32 1.30 -4.31 -2.69
C THR A 32 1.10 -3.56 -1.37
N CYS A 33 1.54 -2.30 -1.31
CA CYS A 33 1.40 -1.48 -0.08
C CYS A 33 -0.05 -1.34 0.40
N ILE A 34 -1.03 -1.29 -0.52
CA ILE A 34 -2.44 -1.15 -0.16
C ILE A 34 -3.00 -2.40 0.54
N HIS A 35 -2.43 -3.59 0.29
CA HIS A 35 -2.81 -4.81 1.00
C HIS A 35 -2.42 -4.76 2.49
N PHE A 36 -1.24 -4.23 2.81
CA PHE A 36 -0.79 -4.06 4.19
C PHE A 36 -1.62 -3.01 4.95
N ALA A 37 -2.05 -1.95 4.26
CA ALA A 37 -2.84 -0.88 4.86
C ALA A 37 -4.24 -1.35 5.32
N LYS A 38 -4.76 -2.48 4.82
CA LYS A 38 -6.04 -3.05 5.29
C LYS A 38 -5.93 -3.79 6.63
N SER A 39 -4.76 -4.32 6.95
CA SER A 39 -4.61 -5.31 8.04
C SER A 39 -4.63 -4.72 9.45
N SER A 40 -4.60 -3.39 9.61
CA SER A 40 -4.41 -2.75 10.91
C SER A 40 -5.51 -1.72 11.19
N GLN A 41 -6.10 -1.76 12.39
CA GLN A 41 -7.04 -0.73 12.84
C GLN A 41 -6.36 0.66 12.77
N GLY A 42 -6.98 1.61 12.07
CA GLY A 42 -6.50 3.01 11.99
C GLY A 42 -5.68 3.39 10.76
N MET A 43 -5.48 2.49 9.79
CA MET A 43 -4.69 2.76 8.57
C MET A 43 -5.47 3.43 7.42
N SER A 44 -6.61 4.07 7.72
CA SER A 44 -7.45 4.73 6.70
C SER A 44 -6.66 5.79 5.92
N GLU A 45 -5.82 6.56 6.61
CA GLU A 45 -4.98 7.60 6.02
C GLU A 45 -3.95 7.03 5.03
N PHE A 46 -3.44 5.82 5.29
CA PHE A 46 -2.53 5.13 4.38
C PHE A 46 -3.24 4.73 3.09
N VAL A 47 -4.45 4.18 3.21
CA VAL A 47 -5.26 3.80 2.05
C VAL A 47 -5.60 5.03 1.21
N GLU A 48 -6.08 6.11 1.83
CA GLU A 48 -6.40 7.36 1.15
C GLU A 48 -5.17 7.94 0.43
N LEU A 49 -4.02 7.95 1.09
CA LEU A 49 -2.77 8.44 0.50
C LEU A 49 -2.35 7.57 -0.69
N LEU A 50 -2.35 6.24 -0.55
CA LEU A 50 -1.99 5.33 -1.64
C LEU A 50 -2.91 5.50 -2.85
N LEU A 51 -4.23 5.57 -2.64
CA LEU A 51 -5.21 5.78 -3.71
C LEU A 51 -5.02 7.15 -4.38
N LYS A 52 -4.73 8.20 -3.61
CA LYS A 52 -4.44 9.55 -4.13
C LYS A 52 -3.26 9.56 -5.10
N TYR A 53 -2.27 8.70 -4.88
CA TYR A 53 -1.09 8.56 -5.75
C TYR A 53 -1.22 7.44 -6.79
N GLY A 54 -2.43 6.90 -7.00
CA GLY A 54 -2.69 5.95 -8.10
C GLY A 54 -2.43 4.48 -7.76
N ALA A 55 -2.49 4.11 -6.49
CA ALA A 55 -2.51 2.69 -6.12
C ALA A 55 -3.75 2.00 -6.70
N ASP A 56 -3.56 0.84 -7.32
CA ASP A 56 -4.61 0.02 -7.88
C ASP A 56 -5.08 -1.03 -6.85
N PRO A 57 -6.31 -0.91 -6.32
CA PRO A 57 -6.86 -1.85 -5.35
C PRO A 57 -7.23 -3.21 -5.96
N THR A 58 -7.17 -3.35 -7.29
CA THR A 58 -7.54 -4.57 -8.01
C THR A 58 -6.37 -5.53 -8.25
N ILE A 59 -5.14 -5.10 -7.97
CA ILE A 59 -3.96 -5.96 -8.06
C ILE A 59 -4.13 -7.16 -7.13
N GLN A 60 -3.85 -8.35 -7.66
CA GLN A 60 -3.95 -9.61 -6.95
C GLN A 60 -2.59 -10.05 -6.40
N ASP A 61 -2.60 -10.50 -5.15
CA ASP A 61 -1.47 -11.27 -4.59
C ASP A 61 -1.41 -12.69 -5.19
N LYS A 62 -0.37 -13.46 -4.82
CA LYS A 62 -0.20 -14.85 -5.29
C LYS A 62 -1.36 -15.77 -4.91
N TYR A 63 -2.20 -15.39 -3.95
CA TYR A 63 -3.37 -16.12 -3.49
C TYR A 63 -4.67 -15.62 -4.14
N ARG A 64 -4.58 -14.76 -5.17
CA ARG A 64 -5.71 -14.11 -5.84
C ARG A 64 -6.54 -13.21 -4.93
N LYS A 65 -5.97 -12.74 -3.82
CA LYS A 65 -6.61 -11.75 -2.97
C LYS A 65 -6.31 -10.37 -3.53
N THR A 66 -7.33 -9.52 -3.53
CA THR A 66 -7.21 -8.10 -3.84
C THR A 66 -7.33 -7.31 -2.54
N TYR A 67 -7.10 -5.99 -2.59
CA TYR A 67 -7.42 -5.11 -1.46
C TYR A 67 -8.86 -5.28 -0.96
N LEU A 68 -9.82 -5.57 -1.83
CA LEU A 68 -11.23 -5.64 -1.46
C LEU A 68 -11.62 -6.97 -0.78
N MET A 69 -10.88 -8.06 -1.04
CA MET A 69 -11.17 -9.41 -0.52
C MET A 69 -10.47 -9.71 0.80
#